data_AF-A0A7W9YYG4-F1
#
_entry.id   AF-A0A7W9YYG4-F1
#
_cell.length_a   1.000
_cell.length_b   1.000
_cell.length_c   1.000
_cell.angle_alpha   90.00
_cell.angle_beta   90.00
_cell.angle_gamma   90.00
#
_symmetry.space_group_name_H-M   'P 1'
#
loop_
_entity.id
_entity.type
_entity.pdbx_description
1 polymer ?
#
loop_
_entity_poly.entity_id
_entity_poly.type
_entity_poly.pdbx_seq_one_letter_code
_entity_poly.pdbx_strand_id
1 'polypeptide(L)'
;MALGGFVVRMGFVCCFVALAHGSSTAQATDGCQAKLSDVIAGAYPHAEKVTDTQISVDGRTLFLPGSKLGAEADRYSATCRVWPAHPERLLVAVPLMADMSDSVMIGDLELLVADTSTLSIEHRFLMKDVIEDDAFKISSMRFDTARYTVKPTTLAFGLRVAKAGSSAVNPFEEITLSLYAIEEGQLKQLLDGMVVAKEQGEWDGNCHGIMRTTTRTLSMGNNATHDVTDILVEEEVSVRRYTSNARAECREQTDHQPVRRLRVKFDGTRYVIPDEMKPL
;
A
#
# COMPACT_ATOMS: atom_id res chain seq x y z
N MET A 1 42.30 13.31 -47.22
CA MET A 1 40.87 13.36 -47.60
C MET A 1 40.21 12.14 -46.98
N ALA A 2 39.78 12.16 -45.72
CA ALA A 2 38.78 13.01 -45.06
C ALA A 2 37.34 12.70 -45.50
N LEU A 3 36.48 12.59 -44.46
CA LEU A 3 35.00 12.43 -44.41
C LEU A 3 34.55 10.96 -44.27
N GLY A 4 33.91 10.50 -43.18
CA GLY A 4 33.35 11.16 -42.00
C GLY A 4 31.91 10.70 -41.75
N GLY A 5 31.69 9.96 -40.65
CA GLY A 5 30.44 9.91 -39.86
C GLY A 5 29.15 9.33 -40.48
N PHE A 6 28.60 8.28 -39.88
CA PHE A 6 27.48 8.39 -38.92
C PHE A 6 27.14 7.01 -38.35
N VAL A 7 27.53 6.78 -37.09
CA VAL A 7 26.98 5.71 -36.28
C VAL A 7 25.60 6.19 -35.85
N VAL A 8 24.53 5.64 -36.42
CA VAL A 8 23.19 5.81 -35.88
C VAL A 8 23.12 4.97 -34.61
N ARG A 9 23.50 5.58 -33.48
CA ARG A 9 23.02 5.14 -32.16
C ARG A 9 21.52 5.38 -32.17
N MET A 10 20.75 4.37 -32.59
CA MET A 10 19.32 4.38 -32.36
C MET A 10 19.13 4.09 -30.87
N GLY A 11 19.16 5.17 -30.07
CA GLY A 11 18.69 5.12 -28.70
C GLY A 11 17.25 4.64 -28.75
N PHE A 12 17.02 3.39 -28.37
CA PHE A 12 15.68 2.93 -28.06
C PHE A 12 15.26 3.70 -26.82
N VAL A 13 14.57 4.80 -27.06
CA VAL A 13 13.66 5.38 -26.08
C VAL A 13 12.70 4.24 -25.75
N CYS A 14 12.91 3.63 -24.59
CA CYS A 14 11.92 2.79 -23.96
C CYS A 14 10.69 3.69 -23.80
N CYS A 15 9.78 3.65 -24.77
CA CYS A 15 8.45 4.18 -24.62
C CYS A 15 7.79 3.31 -23.56
N PHE A 16 8.07 3.63 -22.29
CA PHE A 16 7.04 3.57 -21.28
C PHE A 16 5.87 4.34 -21.89
N VAL A 17 4.90 3.61 -22.42
CA VAL A 17 3.57 4.16 -22.60
C VAL A 17 3.13 4.48 -21.18
N ALA A 18 3.42 5.71 -20.76
CA ALA A 18 2.75 6.34 -19.65
C ALA A 18 1.27 6.21 -20.00
N LEU A 19 0.60 5.28 -19.33
CA LEU A 19 -0.84 5.25 -19.30
C LEU A 19 -1.25 6.62 -18.76
N ALA A 20 -1.57 7.53 -19.67
CA ALA A 20 -2.16 8.82 -19.38
C ALA A 20 -3.58 8.56 -18.88
N HIS A 21 -3.69 8.08 -17.64
CA HIS A 21 -4.88 8.30 -16.84
C HIS A 21 -4.82 9.77 -16.43
N GLY A 22 -5.28 10.62 -17.36
CA GLY A 22 -5.73 11.97 -17.07
C GLY A 22 -6.93 11.91 -16.14
N SER A 23 -6.64 11.69 -14.86
CA SER A 23 -7.51 11.99 -13.75
C SER A 23 -6.60 12.56 -12.67
N SER A 24 -6.11 13.77 -12.91
CA SER A 24 -5.84 14.69 -11.80
C SER A 24 -7.18 14.99 -11.15
N THR A 25 -7.71 14.04 -10.38
CA THR A 25 -8.37 14.45 -9.15
C THR A 25 -7.24 15.06 -8.34
N ALA A 26 -7.20 16.37 -8.27
CA ALA A 26 -6.62 17.03 -7.13
C ALA A 26 -7.19 16.30 -5.91
N GLN A 27 -6.40 15.43 -5.28
CA GLN A 27 -6.62 15.14 -3.88
C GLN A 27 -6.48 16.51 -3.25
N ALA A 28 -7.61 17.17 -2.99
CA ALA A 28 -7.65 18.22 -2.00
C ALA A 28 -6.92 17.61 -0.81
N THR A 29 -5.71 18.11 -0.55
CA THR A 29 -4.96 17.72 0.63
C THR A 29 -5.91 18.00 1.76
N ASP A 30 -6.40 16.96 2.42
CA ASP A 30 -7.43 17.00 3.48
C ASP A 30 -6.94 17.72 4.74
N GLY A 31 -5.90 18.55 4.61
CA GLY A 31 -5.19 19.23 5.68
C GLY A 31 -4.28 18.31 6.49
N CYS A 32 -4.32 16.99 6.26
CA CYS A 32 -3.62 16.04 7.13
C CYS A 32 -2.11 16.26 7.14
N GLN A 33 -1.51 16.43 5.96
CA GLN A 33 -0.06 16.63 5.83
C GLN A 33 0.44 17.85 6.60
N ALA A 34 -0.38 18.91 6.71
CA ALA A 34 -0.03 20.11 7.47
C ALA A 34 -0.08 19.90 9.00
N LYS A 35 -0.78 18.86 9.48
CA LYS A 35 -0.93 18.52 10.91
C LYS A 35 0.02 17.40 11.35
N LEU A 36 0.62 16.66 10.41
CA LEU A 36 1.30 15.41 10.69
C LEU A 36 2.47 15.57 11.66
N SER A 37 3.33 16.58 11.49
CA SER A 37 4.48 16.81 12.39
C SER A 37 4.04 17.01 13.84
N ASP A 38 2.96 17.76 14.05
CA ASP A 38 2.46 18.11 15.37
C ASP A 38 1.80 16.91 16.05
N VAL A 39 1.08 16.09 15.27
CA VAL A 39 0.49 14.83 15.75
C VAL A 39 1.60 13.85 16.16
N ILE A 40 2.66 13.70 15.35
CA ILE A 40 3.80 12.85 15.69
C ILE A 40 4.52 13.37 16.94
N ALA A 41 4.73 14.68 17.07
CA ALA A 41 5.33 15.27 18.26
C ALA A 41 4.49 15.03 19.53
N GLY A 42 3.17 15.11 19.42
CA GLY A 42 2.25 14.79 20.52
C GLY A 42 2.19 13.30 20.85
N ALA A 43 2.31 12.43 19.85
CA ALA A 43 2.30 10.98 20.03
C ALA A 43 3.59 10.46 20.70
N TYR A 44 4.73 11.09 20.41
CA TYR A 44 6.04 10.67 20.90
C TYR A 44 6.76 11.84 21.60
N PRO A 45 6.30 12.25 22.82
CA PRO A 45 6.82 13.44 23.50
C PRO A 45 8.29 13.32 23.95
N HIS A 46 8.83 12.11 23.97
CA HIS A 46 10.23 11.83 24.32
C HIS A 46 11.12 11.63 23.08
N ALA A 47 10.56 11.79 21.88
CA ALA A 47 11.32 11.60 20.66
C ALA A 47 12.30 12.75 20.41
N GLU A 48 13.48 12.41 19.92
CA GLU A 48 14.55 13.35 19.61
C GLU A 48 14.54 13.66 18.11
N LYS A 49 14.51 14.93 17.76
CA LYS A 49 14.63 15.37 16.37
C LYS A 49 16.07 15.18 15.89
N VAL A 50 16.28 14.32 14.89
CA VAL A 50 17.59 14.13 14.24
C VAL A 50 17.76 15.12 13.09
N THR A 51 16.74 15.22 12.23
CA THR A 51 16.64 16.23 11.16
C THR A 51 15.20 16.77 11.08
N ASP A 52 14.91 17.67 10.14
CA ASP A 52 13.53 18.12 9.89
C ASP A 52 12.56 17.00 9.50
N THR A 53 13.08 15.88 9.00
CA THR A 53 12.27 14.76 8.49
C THR A 53 12.62 13.42 9.11
N GLN A 54 13.48 13.42 10.14
CA GLN A 54 13.93 12.21 10.81
C GLN A 54 13.88 12.41 12.32
N ILE A 55 13.24 11.47 13.00
CA ILE A 55 13.00 11.49 14.44
C ILE A 55 13.48 10.15 15.02
N SER A 56 14.18 10.22 16.14
CA SER A 56 14.59 9.05 16.94
C SER A 56 13.64 8.87 18.11
N VAL A 57 13.10 7.67 18.31
CA VAL A 57 12.19 7.35 19.41
C VAL A 57 12.48 5.94 19.92
N ASP A 58 12.88 5.81 21.19
CA ASP A 58 13.16 4.52 21.83
C ASP A 58 14.10 3.59 21.02
N GLY A 59 15.10 4.16 20.35
CA GLY A 59 16.03 3.42 19.50
C GLY A 59 15.49 3.05 18.11
N ARG A 60 14.29 3.52 17.75
CA ARG A 60 13.70 3.43 16.42
C ARG A 60 13.84 4.74 15.66
N THR A 61 13.85 4.66 14.33
CA THR A 61 13.82 5.81 13.42
C THR A 61 12.44 5.95 12.79
N LEU A 62 11.90 7.17 12.85
CA LEU A 62 10.65 7.58 12.22
C LEU A 62 10.97 8.64 11.15
N PHE A 63 10.33 8.52 9.98
CA PHE A 63 10.46 9.49 8.90
C PHE A 63 9.18 10.31 8.71
N LEU A 64 9.33 11.63 8.53
CA LEU A 64 8.24 12.50 8.07
C LEU A 64 8.33 12.66 6.54
N PRO A 65 7.19 12.83 5.84
CA PRO A 65 7.17 13.08 4.41
C PRO A 65 8.04 14.26 3.97
N GLY A 66 8.57 14.17 2.75
CA GLY A 66 9.44 15.22 2.19
C GLY A 66 10.89 15.09 2.62
N SER A 67 11.30 13.89 3.05
CA SER A 67 12.68 13.63 3.42
C SER A 67 13.59 13.74 2.20
N LYS A 68 14.66 14.54 2.32
CA LYS A 68 15.71 14.57 1.30
C LYS A 68 16.70 13.40 1.44
N LEU A 69 16.46 12.46 2.36
CA LEU A 69 17.31 11.28 2.56
C LEU A 69 17.26 10.27 1.40
N GLY A 70 16.36 10.46 0.42
CA GLY A 70 16.31 9.70 -0.82
C GLY A 70 15.11 8.75 -0.88
N ALA A 71 14.91 8.15 -2.07
CA ALA A 71 13.71 7.39 -2.41
C ALA A 71 13.42 6.15 -1.54
N GLU A 72 14.39 5.69 -0.74
CA GLU A 72 14.18 4.60 0.23
C GLU A 72 13.52 5.11 1.52
N ALA A 73 13.99 6.22 2.11
CA ALA A 73 13.42 6.77 3.34
C ALA A 73 11.98 7.28 3.15
N ASP A 74 11.67 7.80 1.95
CA ASP A 74 10.32 8.26 1.62
C ASP A 74 9.27 7.12 1.65
N ARG A 75 9.68 5.87 1.41
CA ARG A 75 8.77 4.70 1.45
C ARG A 75 8.30 4.37 2.87
N TYR A 76 9.13 4.69 3.86
CA TYR A 76 8.86 4.47 5.28
C TYR A 76 8.44 5.77 6.00
N SER A 77 8.07 6.80 5.25
CA SER A 77 7.52 8.02 5.84
C SER A 77 6.14 7.78 6.43
N ALA A 78 5.88 8.42 7.56
CA ALA A 78 4.56 8.43 8.16
C ALA A 78 3.53 8.94 7.15
N THR A 79 2.41 8.24 7.04
CA THR A 79 1.32 8.60 6.14
C THR A 79 0.07 8.91 6.94
N CYS A 80 -0.79 9.77 6.42
CA CYS A 80 -1.93 10.24 7.17
C CYS A 80 -3.11 10.62 6.28
N ARG A 81 -4.31 10.57 6.86
CA ARG A 81 -5.56 10.94 6.18
C ARG A 81 -6.60 11.40 7.21
N VAL A 82 -7.35 12.46 6.92
CA VAL A 82 -8.58 12.78 7.68
C VAL A 82 -9.65 11.75 7.29
N TRP A 83 -10.27 11.09 8.27
CA TRP A 83 -11.27 10.07 7.97
C TRP A 83 -12.55 10.71 7.45
N PRO A 84 -12.94 10.55 6.17
CA PRO A 84 -14.03 11.35 5.60
C PRO A 84 -15.41 11.12 6.24
N ALA A 85 -15.64 9.94 6.82
CA ALA A 85 -16.88 9.61 7.53
C ALA A 85 -16.86 10.04 9.02
N HIS A 86 -15.68 10.36 9.54
CA HIS A 86 -15.40 10.80 10.90
C HIS A 86 -14.38 11.95 10.85
N PRO A 87 -14.73 13.13 10.30
CA PRO A 87 -13.77 14.21 10.06
C PRO A 87 -13.14 14.77 11.34
N GLU A 88 -13.74 14.49 12.50
CA GLU A 88 -13.17 14.70 13.83
C GLU A 88 -11.93 13.83 14.10
N ARG A 89 -11.66 12.81 13.28
CA ARG A 89 -10.54 11.88 13.41
C ARG A 89 -9.54 11.96 12.27
N LEU A 90 -8.27 11.94 12.67
CA LEU A 90 -7.10 11.82 11.83
C LEU A 90 -6.52 10.41 11.96
N LEU A 91 -6.34 9.73 10.83
CA LEU A 91 -5.68 8.44 10.76
C LEU A 91 -4.20 8.66 10.44
N VAL A 92 -3.31 8.03 11.20
CA VAL A 92 -1.86 8.10 10.97
C VAL A 92 -1.27 6.70 11.02
N ALA A 93 -0.43 6.36 10.03
CA ALA A 93 0.36 5.14 10.03
C ALA A 93 1.84 5.54 10.11
N VAL A 94 2.53 4.97 11.09
CA VAL A 94 3.87 5.38 11.51
C VAL A 94 4.80 4.16 11.46
N PRO A 95 5.63 4.04 10.42
CA PRO A 95 6.74 3.11 10.43
C PRO A 95 7.76 3.51 11.50
N LEU A 96 8.16 2.55 12.33
CA LEU A 96 9.16 2.69 13.40
C LEU A 96 10.33 1.74 13.09
N MET A 97 11.30 2.22 12.31
CA MET A 97 12.39 1.43 11.77
C MET A 97 13.42 1.10 12.85
N ALA A 98 13.69 -0.18 13.09
CA ALA A 98 14.76 -0.64 13.98
C ALA A 98 16.10 -0.79 13.25
N ASP A 99 16.06 -1.33 12.03
CA ASP A 99 17.24 -1.56 11.21
C ASP A 99 16.95 -1.10 9.78
N MET A 100 17.91 -0.36 9.22
CA MET A 100 17.89 0.14 7.86
C MET A 100 19.21 -0.17 7.17
N SER A 101 19.56 -1.45 7.16
CA SER A 101 20.71 -1.97 6.42
C SER A 101 20.43 -2.00 4.91
N ASP A 102 21.49 -2.09 4.11
CA ASP A 102 21.34 -2.17 2.65
C ASP A 102 20.57 -3.42 2.18
N SER A 103 20.58 -4.50 2.98
CA SER A 103 20.01 -5.80 2.60
C SER A 103 18.63 -6.09 3.18
N VAL A 104 18.33 -5.58 4.37
CA VAL A 104 17.07 -5.86 5.08
C VAL A 104 16.63 -4.63 5.85
N MET A 105 15.36 -4.29 5.72
CA MET A 105 14.72 -3.25 6.53
C MET A 105 13.80 -3.92 7.54
N ILE A 106 13.98 -3.58 8.82
CA ILE A 106 13.19 -4.14 9.93
C ILE A 106 12.53 -3.01 10.69
N GLY A 107 11.24 -3.14 10.97
CA GLY A 107 10.51 -2.13 11.70
C GLY A 107 9.16 -2.59 12.23
N ASP A 108 8.65 -1.79 13.17
CA ASP A 108 7.27 -1.88 13.61
C ASP A 108 6.41 -0.95 12.75
N LEU A 109 5.11 -1.18 12.75
CA LEU A 109 4.13 -0.26 12.19
C LEU A 109 3.12 0.10 13.27
N GLU A 110 2.98 1.38 13.54
CA GLU A 110 2.00 1.88 14.49
C GLU A 110 0.88 2.62 13.79
N LEU A 111 -0.37 2.28 14.12
CA LEU A 111 -1.55 3.03 13.74
C LEU A 111 -1.99 3.92 14.89
N LEU A 112 -2.22 5.18 14.58
CA LEU A 112 -2.76 6.18 15.49
C LEU A 112 -4.10 6.70 14.95
N VAL A 113 -5.03 6.92 15.87
CA VAL A 113 -6.23 7.73 15.63
C VAL A 113 -6.14 8.93 16.55
N ALA A 114 -6.10 10.12 15.97
CA ALA A 114 -6.00 11.38 16.70
C ALA A 114 -7.24 12.25 16.47
N ASP A 115 -7.57 13.11 17.43
CA ASP A 115 -8.58 14.14 17.23
C ASP A 115 -8.04 15.23 16.30
N THR A 116 -8.79 15.57 15.25
CA THR A 116 -8.34 16.50 14.20
C THR A 116 -8.14 17.93 14.72
N SER A 117 -8.79 18.31 15.84
CA SER A 117 -8.77 19.68 16.38
C SER A 117 -7.66 19.91 17.41
N THR A 118 -7.50 18.97 18.34
CA THR A 118 -6.55 18.99 19.45
C THR A 118 -5.26 18.26 19.13
N LEU A 119 -5.27 17.42 18.09
CA LEU A 119 -4.17 16.51 17.70
C LEU A 119 -3.81 15.48 18.78
N SER A 120 -4.68 15.31 19.79
CA SER A 120 -4.48 14.32 20.85
C SER A 120 -4.73 12.90 20.34
N ILE A 121 -3.92 11.95 20.77
CA ILE A 121 -4.04 10.54 20.36
C ILE A 121 -5.16 9.87 21.16
N GLU A 122 -6.23 9.48 20.48
CA GLU A 122 -7.38 8.77 21.06
C GLU A 122 -7.12 7.27 21.15
N HIS A 123 -6.52 6.69 20.08
CA HIS A 123 -6.28 5.26 19.98
C HIS A 123 -4.94 4.95 19.31
N ARG A 124 -4.37 3.81 19.68
CA ARG A 124 -3.09 3.31 19.19
C ARG A 124 -3.15 1.81 18.94
N PHE A 125 -2.48 1.34 17.90
CA PHE A 125 -2.30 -0.08 17.64
C PHE A 125 -0.90 -0.31 17.06
N LEU A 126 -0.03 -0.93 17.86
CA LEU A 126 1.35 -1.24 17.48
C LEU A 126 1.42 -2.66 16.93
N MET A 127 1.87 -2.80 15.70
CA MET A 127 2.22 -4.06 15.06
C MET A 127 3.74 -4.20 15.08
N LYS A 128 4.25 -5.17 15.83
CA LYS A 128 5.68 -5.40 15.95
C LYS A 128 6.20 -6.23 14.79
N ASP A 129 7.39 -5.89 14.30
CA ASP A 129 8.14 -6.68 13.32
C ASP A 129 7.34 -7.02 12.05
N VAL A 130 6.40 -6.15 11.65
CA VAL A 130 5.59 -6.34 10.42
C VAL A 130 6.21 -5.70 9.19
N ILE A 131 7.24 -4.86 9.38
CA ILE A 131 8.11 -4.41 8.30
C ILE A 131 9.33 -5.32 8.33
N GLU A 132 9.36 -6.25 7.39
CA GLU A 132 10.48 -7.13 7.09
C GLU A 132 10.61 -7.13 5.56
N ASP A 133 11.46 -6.24 5.07
CA ASP A 133 11.62 -6.00 3.64
C ASP A 133 13.03 -6.43 3.21
N ASP A 134 13.09 -7.52 2.46
CA ASP A 134 14.30 -8.10 1.88
C ASP A 134 14.25 -8.03 0.34
N ALA A 135 13.67 -9.04 -0.31
CA ALA A 135 13.44 -9.17 -1.74
C ALA A 135 12.24 -8.32 -2.20
N PHE A 136 11.24 -8.11 -1.33
CA PHE A 136 10.08 -7.29 -1.62
C PHE A 136 9.99 -6.14 -0.63
N LYS A 137 10.12 -4.91 -1.14
CA LYS A 137 10.15 -3.70 -0.33
C LYS A 137 8.81 -2.98 -0.36
N ILE A 138 8.40 -2.39 0.75
CA ILE A 138 7.28 -1.46 0.81
C ILE A 138 7.52 -0.35 -0.20
N SER A 139 6.59 -0.16 -1.12
CA SER A 139 6.62 0.91 -2.12
C SER A 139 5.65 2.05 -1.77
N SER A 140 4.58 1.77 -1.02
CA SER A 140 3.67 2.79 -0.50
C SER A 140 2.78 2.28 0.62
N MET A 141 2.30 3.22 1.45
CA MET A 141 1.24 3.00 2.43
C MET A 141 0.14 4.05 2.28
N ARG A 142 -1.12 3.61 2.25
CA ARG A 142 -2.27 4.50 2.04
C ARG A 142 -3.49 4.05 2.84
N PHE A 143 -4.17 5.00 3.47
CA PHE A 143 -5.47 4.72 4.10
C PHE A 143 -6.56 4.50 3.05
N ASP A 144 -7.33 3.43 3.22
CA ASP A 144 -8.56 3.15 2.48
C ASP A 144 -9.75 3.49 3.38
N THR A 145 -10.55 4.47 2.99
CA THR A 145 -11.71 4.92 3.76
C THR A 145 -13.02 4.62 3.05
N ALA A 146 -13.09 3.52 2.29
CA ALA A 146 -14.34 3.02 1.77
C ALA A 146 -15.33 2.67 2.90
N ARG A 147 -16.61 2.49 2.57
CA ARG A 147 -17.68 2.29 3.55
C ARG A 147 -17.69 0.85 4.09
N TYR A 148 -16.72 0.52 4.95
CA TYR A 148 -16.63 -0.77 5.64
C TYR A 148 -17.51 -0.80 6.89
N THR A 149 -18.84 -0.75 6.72
CA THR A 149 -19.80 -0.85 7.84
C THR A 149 -19.87 -2.30 8.33
N VAL A 150 -19.05 -2.63 9.32
CA VAL A 150 -18.89 -3.99 9.88
C VAL A 150 -19.97 -4.34 10.90
N LYS A 151 -20.57 -3.33 11.55
CA LYS A 151 -21.78 -3.40 12.38
C LYS A 151 -22.62 -2.14 12.14
N PRO A 152 -23.92 -2.09 12.51
CA PRO A 152 -24.77 -0.92 12.26
C PRO A 152 -24.20 0.43 12.72
N THR A 153 -23.42 0.44 13.80
CA THR A 153 -22.79 1.64 14.38
C THR A 153 -21.27 1.62 14.29
N THR A 154 -20.67 0.64 13.61
CA THR A 154 -19.22 0.46 13.55
C THR A 154 -18.76 0.54 12.10
N LEU A 155 -18.08 1.63 11.78
CA LEU A 155 -17.39 1.82 10.51
C LEU A 155 -15.90 1.49 10.69
N ALA A 156 -15.37 0.62 9.84
CA ALA A 156 -13.95 0.36 9.77
C ALA A 156 -13.26 1.32 8.79
N PHE A 157 -11.96 1.51 8.98
CA PHE A 157 -11.05 2.06 7.96
C PHE A 157 -10.01 1.01 7.60
N GLY A 158 -9.39 1.15 6.44
CA GLY A 158 -8.37 0.25 5.95
C GLY A 158 -6.99 0.90 5.88
N LEU A 159 -5.96 0.08 5.96
CA LEU A 159 -4.61 0.43 5.55
C LEU A 159 -4.21 -0.47 4.38
N ARG A 160 -3.83 0.15 3.26
CA ARG A 160 -3.21 -0.53 2.13
C ARG A 160 -1.70 -0.40 2.21
N VAL A 161 -1.00 -1.52 2.10
CA VAL A 161 0.45 -1.58 2.04
C VAL A 161 0.83 -2.23 0.71
N ALA A 162 1.57 -1.51 -0.12
CA ALA A 162 2.10 -2.03 -1.38
C ALA A 162 3.55 -2.48 -1.17
N LYS A 163 3.87 -3.69 -1.66
CA LYS A 163 5.24 -4.22 -1.72
C LYS A 163 5.61 -4.55 -3.16
N ALA A 164 6.86 -4.30 -3.55
CA ALA A 164 7.34 -4.57 -4.90
C ALA A 164 8.76 -5.16 -4.90
N GLY A 165 9.02 -6.03 -5.87
CA GLY A 165 10.34 -6.58 -6.15
C GLY A 165 11.12 -5.70 -7.13
N SER A 166 12.45 -5.81 -7.13
CA SER A 166 13.33 -5.01 -8.00
C SER A 166 13.68 -5.68 -9.33
N SER A 167 13.31 -6.95 -9.52
CA SER A 167 13.67 -7.71 -10.72
C SER A 167 12.86 -7.26 -11.93
N ALA A 168 13.55 -6.72 -12.95
CA ALA A 168 12.92 -6.38 -14.22
C ALA A 168 12.49 -7.62 -15.03
N VAL A 169 13.16 -8.76 -14.83
CA VAL A 169 12.86 -10.02 -15.54
C VAL A 169 11.84 -10.88 -14.82
N ASN A 170 11.65 -10.67 -13.51
CA ASN A 170 10.63 -11.33 -12.69
C ASN A 170 9.87 -10.25 -11.90
N PRO A 171 9.13 -9.36 -12.58
CA PRO A 171 8.43 -8.27 -11.91
C PRO A 171 7.37 -8.81 -10.95
N PHE A 172 7.24 -8.12 -9.83
CA PHE A 172 6.34 -8.48 -8.77
C PHE A 172 5.88 -7.23 -8.03
N GLU A 173 4.58 -7.12 -7.81
CA GLU A 173 3.96 -6.15 -6.91
C GLU A 173 2.74 -6.79 -6.25
N GLU A 174 2.53 -6.50 -4.97
CA GLU A 174 1.28 -6.79 -4.28
C GLU A 174 0.83 -5.63 -3.42
N ILE A 175 -0.49 -5.52 -3.25
CA ILE A 175 -1.11 -4.57 -2.33
C ILE A 175 -1.97 -5.39 -1.38
N THR A 176 -1.66 -5.32 -0.10
CA THR A 176 -2.48 -5.88 0.97
C THR A 176 -3.45 -4.83 1.52
N LEU A 177 -4.55 -5.27 2.10
CA LEU A 177 -5.51 -4.45 2.83
C LEU A 177 -5.77 -5.07 4.19
N SER A 178 -5.50 -4.30 5.24
CA SER A 178 -5.94 -4.58 6.60
C SER A 178 -7.09 -3.65 6.96
N LEU A 179 -8.06 -4.13 7.75
CA LEU A 179 -9.19 -3.33 8.24
C LEU A 179 -9.12 -3.19 9.75
N TYR A 180 -9.44 -2.00 10.24
CA TYR A 180 -9.42 -1.64 11.65
C TYR A 180 -10.70 -0.91 12.03
N ALA A 181 -11.20 -1.17 13.23
CA ALA A 181 -12.34 -0.46 13.79
C ALA A 181 -12.09 -0.12 15.25
N ILE A 182 -12.69 0.97 15.70
CA ILE A 182 -12.75 1.30 17.12
C ILE A 182 -13.97 0.57 17.69
N GLU A 183 -13.73 -0.44 18.52
CA GLU A 183 -14.76 -1.19 19.23
C GLU A 183 -14.46 -1.17 20.73
N GLU A 184 -15.46 -0.83 21.54
CA GLU A 184 -15.33 -0.82 23.01
C GLU A 184 -14.16 0.07 23.51
N GLY A 185 -13.91 1.17 22.80
CA GLY A 185 -12.82 2.10 23.12
C GLY A 185 -11.43 1.61 22.72
N GLN A 186 -11.33 0.49 22.01
CA GLN A 186 -10.06 -0.07 21.53
C GLN A 186 -10.00 -0.12 20.02
N LEU A 187 -8.83 0.18 19.46
CA LEU A 187 -8.56 -0.03 18.04
C LEU A 187 -8.27 -1.53 17.82
N LYS A 188 -9.16 -2.22 17.10
CA LYS A 188 -9.06 -3.65 16.80
C LYS A 188 -8.79 -3.86 15.32
N GLN A 189 -7.88 -4.78 15.01
CA GLN A 189 -7.67 -5.26 13.64
C GLN A 189 -8.69 -6.36 13.32
N LEU A 190 -9.49 -6.13 12.28
CA LEU A 190 -10.57 -7.03 11.85
C LEU A 190 -10.16 -7.87 10.63
N LEU A 191 -9.36 -7.31 9.73
CA LEU A 191 -8.80 -8.00 8.55
C LEU A 191 -7.29 -7.77 8.56
N ASP A 192 -6.52 -8.83 8.33
CA ASP A 192 -5.07 -8.82 8.47
C ASP A 192 -4.38 -9.14 7.15
N GLY A 193 -4.16 -8.10 6.35
CA GLY A 193 -3.28 -8.17 5.18
C GLY A 193 -3.83 -8.95 3.98
N MET A 194 -5.12 -8.88 3.66
CA MET A 194 -5.64 -9.56 2.46
C MET A 194 -5.09 -8.93 1.18
N VAL A 195 -4.53 -9.73 0.28
CA VAL A 195 -4.04 -9.26 -1.02
C VAL A 195 -5.21 -8.79 -1.86
N VAL A 196 -5.27 -7.50 -2.14
CA VAL A 196 -6.32 -6.85 -2.95
C VAL A 196 -5.87 -6.44 -4.34
N ALA A 197 -4.56 -6.38 -4.58
CA ALA A 197 -4.00 -6.31 -5.92
C ALA A 197 -2.71 -7.12 -5.97
N LYS A 198 -2.45 -7.78 -7.09
CA LYS A 198 -1.21 -8.51 -7.33
C LYS A 198 -0.85 -8.46 -8.81
N GLU A 199 0.39 -8.14 -9.10
CA GLU A 199 0.99 -8.25 -10.41
C GLU A 199 2.24 -9.11 -10.30
N GLN A 200 2.35 -10.11 -11.18
CA GLN A 200 3.52 -10.98 -11.22
C GLN A 200 3.75 -11.47 -12.64
N GLY A 201 5.01 -11.65 -13.03
CA GLY A 201 5.30 -12.15 -14.35
C GLY A 201 6.74 -12.53 -14.57
N GLU A 202 7.01 -12.91 -15.82
CA GLU A 202 8.33 -13.28 -16.32
C GLU A 202 8.56 -12.55 -17.64
N TRP A 203 9.78 -12.05 -17.81
CA TRP A 203 10.19 -11.22 -18.93
C TRP A 203 11.59 -11.61 -19.42
N ASP A 204 11.77 -11.70 -20.74
CA ASP A 204 13.07 -12.04 -21.36
C ASP A 204 14.06 -10.86 -21.40
N GLY A 205 13.66 -9.69 -20.91
CA GLY A 205 14.43 -8.45 -20.98
C GLY A 205 14.27 -7.69 -22.29
N ASN A 206 13.44 -8.17 -23.21
CA ASN A 206 13.29 -7.64 -24.57
C ASN A 206 11.81 -7.48 -24.95
N CYS A 207 11.13 -8.56 -25.32
CA CYS A 207 9.71 -8.53 -25.71
C CYS A 207 8.92 -9.75 -25.24
N HIS A 208 9.52 -10.93 -25.12
CA HIS A 208 8.75 -12.11 -24.72
C HIS A 208 8.53 -12.10 -23.23
N GLY A 209 7.27 -12.21 -22.84
CA GLY A 209 6.94 -12.34 -21.44
C GLY A 209 5.45 -12.52 -21.20
N ILE A 210 5.15 -12.74 -19.93
CA ILE A 210 3.81 -12.98 -19.44
C ILE A 210 3.61 -12.21 -18.14
N MET A 211 2.50 -11.49 -18.03
CA MET A 211 2.08 -10.78 -16.82
C MET A 211 0.73 -11.28 -16.39
N ARG A 212 0.59 -11.63 -15.12
CA ARG A 212 -0.70 -11.95 -14.50
C ARG A 212 -1.04 -10.86 -13.50
N THR A 213 -2.16 -10.19 -13.72
CA THR A 213 -2.69 -9.16 -12.83
C THR A 213 -3.95 -9.70 -12.16
N THR A 214 -4.05 -9.53 -10.84
CA THR A 214 -5.24 -9.86 -10.04
C THR A 214 -5.66 -8.62 -9.28
N THR A 215 -6.94 -8.27 -9.38
CA THR A 215 -7.53 -7.17 -8.62
C THR A 215 -8.73 -7.70 -7.85
N ARG A 216 -8.87 -7.28 -6.59
CA ARG A 216 -10.00 -7.65 -5.74
C ARG A 216 -10.67 -6.40 -5.19
N THR A 217 -11.95 -6.29 -5.47
CA THR A 217 -12.81 -5.23 -4.92
C THR A 217 -13.59 -5.80 -3.74
N LEU A 218 -13.54 -5.09 -2.61
CA LEU A 218 -14.27 -5.45 -1.40
C LEU A 218 -15.51 -4.58 -1.28
N SER A 219 -16.61 -5.20 -0.89
CA SER A 219 -17.84 -4.52 -0.48
C SER A 219 -18.45 -5.20 0.74
N MET A 220 -19.20 -4.46 1.54
CA MET A 220 -19.94 -5.05 2.66
C MET A 220 -21.19 -5.74 2.13
N GLY A 221 -21.41 -6.99 2.52
CA GLY A 221 -22.58 -7.76 2.14
C GLY A 221 -23.83 -7.42 2.97
N ASN A 222 -24.90 -8.18 2.72
CA ASN A 222 -26.16 -8.07 3.47
C ASN A 222 -26.32 -9.17 4.54
N ASN A 223 -25.35 -10.08 4.64
CA ASN A 223 -25.32 -11.16 5.62
C ASN A 223 -24.29 -10.83 6.70
N ALA A 224 -24.49 -11.38 7.90
CA ALA A 224 -23.54 -11.26 9.00
C ALA A 224 -23.20 -12.64 9.57
N THR A 225 -21.96 -12.82 9.99
CA THR A 225 -21.47 -13.98 10.74
C THR A 225 -20.89 -13.44 12.05
N HIS A 226 -21.28 -14.01 13.20
CA HIS A 226 -20.92 -13.49 14.53
C HIS A 226 -21.24 -11.99 14.72
N ASP A 227 -22.42 -11.57 14.27
CA ASP A 227 -22.90 -10.17 14.32
C ASP A 227 -22.00 -9.14 13.59
N VAL A 228 -21.10 -9.62 12.73
CA VAL A 228 -20.22 -8.82 11.87
C VAL A 228 -20.59 -9.04 10.42
N THR A 229 -20.81 -7.96 9.67
CA THR A 229 -21.19 -8.00 8.25
C THR A 229 -20.13 -8.74 7.43
N ASP A 230 -20.52 -9.75 6.68
CA ASP A 230 -19.61 -10.48 5.81
C ASP A 230 -19.06 -9.57 4.69
N ILE A 231 -17.81 -9.78 4.29
CA ILE A 231 -17.20 -9.08 3.14
C ILE A 231 -17.49 -9.87 1.87
N LEU A 232 -18.01 -9.19 0.85
CA LEU A 232 -18.09 -9.70 -0.52
C LEU A 232 -16.84 -9.26 -1.29
N VAL A 233 -16.15 -10.24 -1.87
CA VAL A 233 -14.96 -10.01 -2.70
C VAL A 233 -15.30 -10.36 -4.13
N GLU A 234 -15.08 -9.40 -5.02
CA GLU A 234 -15.10 -9.59 -6.47
C GLU A 234 -13.67 -9.60 -6.99
N GLU A 235 -13.25 -10.69 -7.61
CA GLU A 235 -11.91 -10.90 -8.13
C GLU A 235 -11.92 -10.91 -9.66
N GLU A 236 -11.06 -10.07 -10.22
CA GLU A 236 -10.78 -9.99 -11.65
C GLU A 236 -9.33 -10.40 -11.90
N VAL A 237 -9.12 -11.21 -12.93
CA VAL A 237 -7.79 -11.67 -13.34
C VAL A 237 -7.61 -11.43 -14.83
N SER A 238 -6.48 -10.82 -15.20
CA SER A 238 -6.04 -10.71 -16.58
C SER A 238 -4.66 -11.32 -16.75
N VAL A 239 -4.40 -11.86 -17.94
CA VAL A 239 -3.10 -12.37 -18.35
C VAL A 239 -2.70 -11.64 -19.62
N ARG A 240 -1.61 -10.89 -19.55
CA ARG A 240 -1.00 -10.19 -20.69
C ARG A 240 0.16 -11.03 -21.20
N ARG A 241 0.21 -11.31 -22.49
CA ARG A 241 1.33 -11.98 -23.16
C ARG A 241 1.93 -11.06 -24.19
N TYR A 242 3.24 -11.04 -24.23
CA TYR A 242 4.02 -10.19 -25.10
C TYR A 242 4.85 -11.07 -26.03
N THR A 243 4.78 -10.79 -27.33
CA THR A 243 5.48 -11.55 -28.37
C THR A 243 5.96 -10.64 -29.49
N SER A 244 7.10 -10.97 -30.09
CA SER A 244 7.59 -10.23 -31.26
C SER A 244 6.94 -10.76 -32.54
N ASN A 245 6.47 -9.85 -33.41
CA ASN A 245 6.02 -10.24 -34.75
C ASN A 245 7.17 -10.32 -35.76
N ALA A 246 6.87 -10.70 -37.01
CA ALA A 246 7.86 -10.81 -38.09
C ALA A 246 8.58 -9.50 -38.45
N ARG A 247 8.11 -8.34 -37.98
CA ARG A 247 8.74 -7.02 -38.14
C ARG A 247 9.53 -6.58 -36.91
N ALA A 248 9.75 -7.49 -35.94
CA ALA A 248 10.35 -7.22 -34.64
C ALA A 248 9.57 -6.16 -33.81
N GLU A 249 8.27 -5.99 -34.06
CA GLU A 249 7.41 -5.17 -33.21
C GLU A 249 6.88 -6.03 -32.05
N CYS A 250 6.89 -5.49 -30.85
CA CYS A 250 6.30 -6.17 -29.69
C CYS A 250 4.78 -6.00 -29.69
N ARG A 251 4.06 -7.12 -29.61
CA ARG A 251 2.59 -7.17 -29.58
C ARG A 251 2.13 -7.70 -28.22
N GLU A 252 1.13 -7.04 -27.67
CA GLU A 252 0.43 -7.46 -26.45
C GLU A 252 -0.88 -8.16 -26.82
N GLN A 253 -1.13 -9.29 -26.15
CA GLN A 253 -2.43 -9.95 -26.11
C GLN A 253 -2.89 -10.05 -24.66
N THR A 254 -4.15 -9.69 -24.40
CA THR A 254 -4.73 -9.72 -23.06
C THR A 254 -5.91 -10.66 -23.01
N ASP A 255 -5.83 -11.66 -22.13
CA ASP A 255 -6.91 -12.59 -21.85
C ASP A 255 -7.49 -12.30 -20.47
N HIS A 256 -8.81 -12.15 -20.37
CA HIS A 256 -9.51 -11.95 -19.09
C HIS A 256 -10.14 -13.26 -18.63
N GLN A 257 -9.97 -13.59 -17.35
CA GLN A 257 -10.63 -14.73 -16.73
C GLN A 257 -12.05 -14.35 -16.29
N PRO A 258 -12.96 -15.33 -16.16
CA PRO A 258 -14.27 -15.08 -15.55
C PRO A 258 -14.14 -14.49 -14.15
N VAL A 259 -14.95 -13.47 -13.86
CA VAL A 259 -14.99 -12.83 -12.54
C VAL A 259 -15.38 -13.85 -11.47
N ARG A 260 -14.58 -13.94 -10.40
CA ARG A 260 -14.86 -14.81 -9.25
C ARG A 260 -15.44 -13.99 -8.11
N ARG A 261 -16.50 -14.50 -7.49
CA ARG A 261 -17.11 -13.87 -6.30
C ARG A 261 -17.04 -14.84 -5.13
N LEU A 262 -16.60 -14.33 -3.98
CA LEU A 262 -16.52 -15.09 -2.75
C LEU A 262 -16.91 -14.24 -1.55
N ARG A 263 -17.09 -14.91 -0.42
CA ARG A 263 -17.44 -14.26 0.83
C ARG A 263 -16.37 -14.56 1.87
N VAL A 264 -15.86 -13.49 2.47
CA VAL A 264 -14.94 -13.54 3.59
C VAL A 264 -15.76 -13.31 4.86
N LYS A 265 -15.74 -14.30 5.76
CA LYS A 265 -16.55 -14.33 6.97
C LYS A 265 -15.71 -14.03 8.19
N PHE A 266 -16.33 -13.46 9.20
CA PHE A 266 -15.74 -13.27 10.52
C PHE A 266 -15.77 -14.59 11.30
N ASP A 267 -14.72 -14.92 12.05
CA ASP A 267 -14.63 -16.14 12.89
C ASP A 267 -14.93 -15.90 14.38
N GLY A 268 -15.33 -14.67 14.73
CA GLY A 268 -15.51 -14.21 16.10
C GLY A 268 -14.34 -13.36 16.61
N THR A 269 -13.19 -13.39 15.93
CA THR A 269 -12.02 -12.55 16.22
C THR A 269 -11.61 -11.70 15.03
N ARG A 270 -11.56 -12.29 13.82
CA ARG A 270 -11.12 -11.63 12.59
C ARG A 270 -11.81 -12.22 11.36
N TYR A 271 -11.73 -11.52 10.24
CA TYR A 271 -12.09 -12.06 8.94
C TYR A 271 -11.10 -13.14 8.51
N VAL A 272 -11.63 -14.29 8.09
CA VAL A 272 -10.82 -15.43 7.63
C VAL A 272 -10.44 -15.25 6.17
N ILE A 273 -9.17 -14.97 5.92
CA ILE A 273 -8.61 -14.78 4.59
C ILE A 273 -8.36 -16.15 3.93
N PRO A 274 -8.92 -16.43 2.74
CA PRO A 274 -8.59 -17.62 1.97
C PRO A 274 -7.10 -17.70 1.65
N ASP A 275 -6.53 -18.91 1.63
CA ASP A 275 -5.08 -19.09 1.49
C ASP A 275 -4.51 -18.43 0.22
N GLU A 276 -5.26 -18.41 -0.88
CA GLU A 276 -4.83 -17.77 -2.14
C GLU A 276 -4.84 -16.22 -2.12
N MET A 277 -5.30 -15.63 -1.02
CA MET A 277 -5.39 -14.18 -0.82
C MET A 277 -4.51 -13.69 0.33
N LYS A 278 -3.74 -14.59 0.95
CA LYS A 278 -2.71 -14.21 1.92
C LYS A 278 -1.51 -13.58 1.18
N PRO A 279 -0.79 -12.66 1.84
CA PRO A 279 0.43 -12.09 1.27
C PRO A 279 1.50 -13.17 1.14
N LEU A 280 2.50 -12.89 0.30
CA LEU A 280 3.67 -13.76 0.13
C LEU A 280 4.59 -13.75 1.35
#